data_AF-A0A5J4E5G1-F1
#
_entry.id   AF-A0A5J4E5G1-F1
#
_cell.length_a   1.000
_cell.length_b   1.000
_cell.length_c   1.000
_cell.angle_alpha   90.00
_cell.angle_beta   90.00
_cell.angle_gamma   90.00
#
_symmetry.space_group_name_H-M   'P 1'
#
loop_
_entity.id
_entity.type
_entity.pdbx_description
1 polymer ?
#
loop_
_entity_poly.entity_id
_entity_poly.type
_entity_poly.pdbx_seq_one_letter_code
_entity_poly.pdbx_strand_id
1 'polypeptide(L)'
;MAIWNLPGAVKRQSKGRRFDKSRKLLNQGLIDLAEGRFDQAESNLVKLVEYSESPLVHYLAAARAAQLQGKHDERDSYLKAAHEARPEAEMAIGVTQAELQLAHQQLEQSLATLTHLRGIAPRHNHVLRLLARVYFELEDWQSLVELLPDIRKKKLLNESILKNMEGKSYRGFLAAAKGNQQALEKAWAKIPKAAQTDAELILYYIKLSNRASSNSSNVEQLIIKSLDQKWDNRLVEAYGLFKAIDPNEQLRRTEKWLGDYAKNENLLLALGRICIRARLWGKAQSYLEASIGVNAMAASCLVLAKLLGDQLQENDKASQYYKKGLQLCLSEEAEISDSSMTSG
;
A
#
# COMPACT_ATOMS: atom_id res chain seq x y z
N MET A 1 -52.23 22.50 54.30
CA MET A 1 -51.28 21.83 53.38
C MET A 1 -52.02 21.55 52.07
N ALA A 2 -52.02 22.50 51.13
CA ALA A 2 -52.73 22.37 49.86
C ALA A 2 -51.85 21.60 48.85
N ILE A 3 -52.29 20.40 48.48
CA ILE A 3 -51.66 19.60 47.42
C ILE A 3 -52.13 20.17 46.09
N TRP A 4 -51.29 20.96 45.43
CA TRP A 4 -51.53 21.43 44.06
C TRP A 4 -51.41 20.25 43.07
N ASN A 5 -52.55 19.62 42.76
CA ASN A 5 -52.66 18.71 41.63
C ASN A 5 -52.74 19.52 40.33
N LEU A 6 -51.62 19.66 39.63
CA LEU A 6 -51.59 20.21 38.27
C LEU A 6 -52.48 19.36 37.33
N PRO A 7 -53.41 19.96 36.58
CA PRO A 7 -54.29 19.23 35.68
C PRO A 7 -53.49 18.43 34.64
N GLY A 8 -53.91 17.19 34.36
CA GLY A 8 -53.21 16.29 33.43
C GLY A 8 -52.94 16.88 32.04
N ALA A 9 -53.76 17.84 31.60
CA ALA A 9 -53.55 18.60 30.37
C ALA A 9 -52.29 19.51 30.41
N VAL A 10 -52.02 20.17 31.53
CA VAL A 10 -50.83 21.04 31.72
C VAL A 10 -49.56 20.18 31.78
N LYS A 11 -49.64 19.01 32.43
CA LYS A 11 -48.53 18.04 32.48
C LYS A 11 -48.20 17.48 31.08
N ARG A 12 -49.22 17.17 30.27
CA ARG A 12 -49.04 16.73 28.87
C ARG A 12 -48.45 17.84 27.98
N GLN A 13 -48.94 19.07 28.09
CA GLN A 13 -48.42 20.21 27.33
C GLN A 13 -46.97 20.55 27.72
N SER A 14 -46.61 20.44 29.00
CA SER A 14 -45.24 20.61 29.47
C SER A 14 -44.29 19.53 28.93
N LYS A 15 -44.76 18.28 28.77
CA LYS A 15 -43.95 17.20 28.19
C LYS A 15 -43.71 17.45 26.70
N GLY A 16 -44.74 17.85 25.94
CA GLY A 16 -44.61 18.25 24.53
C GLY A 16 -43.59 19.37 24.31
N ARG A 17 -43.63 20.43 25.12
CA ARG A 17 -42.63 21.52 25.07
C ARG A 17 -41.20 21.05 25.33
N ARG A 18 -41.01 20.03 26.18
CA ARG A 18 -39.67 19.45 26.45
C ARG A 18 -39.16 18.64 25.27
N PHE A 19 -40.02 17.89 24.57
CA PHE A 19 -39.67 17.22 23.32
C PHE A 19 -39.23 18.21 22.24
N ASP A 20 -40.04 19.27 22.01
CA ASP A 20 -39.69 20.31 21.04
C ASP A 20 -38.37 21.00 21.37
N LYS A 21 -38.13 21.25 22.67
CA LYS A 21 -36.89 21.85 23.13
C LYS A 21 -35.70 20.90 22.96
N SER A 22 -35.85 19.61 23.24
CA SER A 22 -34.81 18.60 23.02
C SER A 22 -34.42 18.53 21.53
N ARG A 23 -35.41 18.55 20.63
CA ARG A 23 -35.17 18.59 19.17
C ARG A 23 -34.43 19.87 18.73
N LYS A 24 -34.78 21.04 19.27
CA LYS A 24 -34.06 22.30 19.01
C LYS A 24 -32.61 22.24 19.51
N LEU A 25 -32.39 21.66 20.69
CA LEU A 25 -31.06 21.50 21.27
C LEU A 25 -30.20 20.51 20.47
N LEU A 26 -30.78 19.42 19.96
CA LEU A 26 -30.09 18.52 19.04
C LEU A 26 -29.60 19.26 17.80
N ASN A 27 -30.51 19.97 17.13
CA ASN A 27 -30.17 20.72 15.91
C ASN A 27 -29.09 21.77 16.18
N GLN A 28 -29.24 22.54 17.27
CA GLN A 28 -28.24 23.54 17.64
C GLN A 28 -26.90 22.89 18.00
N GLY A 29 -26.90 21.79 18.74
CA GLY A 29 -25.69 21.07 19.11
C GLY A 29 -24.94 20.48 17.91
N LEU A 30 -25.66 19.98 16.90
CA LEU A 30 -25.06 19.52 15.64
C LEU A 30 -24.47 20.68 14.82
N ILE A 31 -25.11 21.86 14.84
CA ILE A 31 -24.60 23.09 14.22
C ILE A 31 -23.32 23.54 14.95
N ASP A 32 -23.37 23.63 16.27
CA ASP A 32 -22.22 23.98 17.12
C ASP A 32 -21.03 23.03 16.87
N LEU A 33 -21.30 21.71 16.76
CA LEU A 33 -20.29 20.70 16.46
C LEU A 33 -19.64 20.94 15.10
N ALA A 34 -20.43 21.25 14.06
CA ALA A 34 -19.93 21.54 12.71
C ALA A 34 -19.12 22.84 12.65
N GLU A 35 -19.45 23.83 13.48
CA GLU A 35 -18.74 25.11 13.58
C GLU A 35 -17.53 25.07 14.52
N GLY A 36 -17.20 23.91 15.10
CA GLY A 36 -16.05 23.74 15.99
C GLY A 36 -16.28 24.21 17.43
N ARG A 37 -17.51 24.54 17.82
CA ARG A 37 -17.87 24.97 19.18
C ARG A 37 -18.18 23.76 20.07
N PHE A 38 -17.16 22.95 20.32
CA PHE A 38 -17.33 21.62 20.91
C PHE A 38 -17.93 21.60 22.32
N ASP A 39 -17.51 22.49 23.23
CA ASP A 39 -18.09 22.58 24.58
C ASP A 39 -19.60 22.89 24.53
N GLN A 40 -19.99 23.84 23.68
CA GLN A 40 -21.39 24.25 23.53
C GLN A 40 -22.22 23.16 22.86
N ALA A 41 -21.64 22.47 21.87
CA ALA A 41 -22.23 21.31 21.22
C ALA A 41 -22.52 20.21 22.25
N GLU A 42 -21.52 19.79 23.02
CA GLU A 42 -21.64 18.77 24.06
C GLU A 42 -22.75 19.12 25.07
N SER A 43 -22.74 20.36 25.59
CA SER A 43 -23.76 20.84 26.52
C SER A 43 -25.17 20.76 25.93
N ASN A 44 -25.36 21.20 24.68
CA ASN A 44 -26.65 21.16 24.01
C ASN A 44 -27.10 19.72 23.69
N LEU A 45 -26.17 18.85 23.31
CA LEU A 45 -26.44 17.47 22.92
C LEU A 45 -26.82 16.58 24.11
N VAL A 46 -26.30 16.82 25.31
CA VAL A 46 -26.68 16.01 26.50
C VAL A 46 -27.93 16.58 27.18
N LYS A 47 -28.20 17.87 27.02
CA LYS A 47 -29.32 18.55 27.68
C LYS A 47 -30.67 18.06 27.17
N LEU A 48 -31.52 17.61 28.10
CA LEU A 48 -32.86 17.07 27.84
C LEU A 48 -32.86 15.84 26.91
N VAL A 49 -31.78 15.04 26.89
CA VAL A 49 -31.70 13.80 26.12
C VAL A 49 -32.76 12.77 26.54
N GLU A 50 -33.13 12.73 27.82
CA GLU A 50 -34.22 11.87 28.36
C GLU A 50 -35.60 12.20 27.74
N TYR A 51 -35.75 13.41 27.20
CA TYR A 51 -36.96 13.87 26.50
C TYR A 51 -36.74 13.89 24.98
N SER A 52 -35.73 13.18 24.46
CA SER A 52 -35.48 13.07 23.02
C SER A 52 -36.18 11.84 22.44
N GLU A 53 -36.67 11.98 21.21
CA GLU A 53 -37.12 10.85 20.40
C GLU A 53 -35.93 10.08 19.79
N SER A 54 -34.72 10.63 19.84
CA SER A 54 -33.51 10.04 19.27
C SER A 54 -32.28 10.12 20.20
N PRO A 55 -32.32 9.52 21.41
CA PRO A 55 -31.19 9.56 22.36
C PRO A 55 -29.86 9.06 21.78
N LEU A 56 -29.91 8.04 20.91
CA LEU A 56 -28.74 7.51 20.21
C LEU A 56 -27.97 8.62 19.47
N VAL A 57 -28.67 9.46 18.70
CA VAL A 57 -28.02 10.52 17.90
C VAL A 57 -27.39 11.58 18.80
N HIS A 58 -28.08 11.95 19.89
CA HIS A 58 -27.54 12.86 20.89
C HIS A 58 -26.22 12.32 21.47
N TYR A 59 -26.20 11.08 21.94
CA TYR A 59 -25.01 10.51 22.57
C TYR A 59 -23.86 10.27 21.58
N LEU A 60 -24.13 9.83 20.34
CA LEU A 60 -23.07 9.69 19.33
C LEU A 60 -22.46 11.04 18.95
N ALA A 61 -23.27 12.10 18.85
CA ALA A 61 -22.78 13.44 18.57
C ALA A 61 -22.03 14.02 19.78
N ALA A 62 -22.50 13.78 21.01
CA ALA A 62 -21.81 14.18 22.24
C ALA A 62 -20.46 13.48 22.36
N ALA A 63 -20.37 12.18 22.05
CA ALA A 63 -19.12 11.43 22.00
C ALA A 63 -18.12 12.04 20.98
N ARG A 64 -18.60 12.49 19.81
CA ARG A 64 -17.78 13.21 18.83
C ARG A 64 -17.29 14.55 19.37
N ALA A 65 -18.17 15.32 20.02
CA ALA A 65 -17.82 16.60 20.63
C ALA A 65 -16.77 16.43 21.74
N ALA A 66 -16.95 15.46 22.65
CA ALA A 66 -16.03 15.14 23.73
C ALA A 66 -14.66 14.70 23.18
N GLN A 67 -14.64 13.83 22.17
CA GLN A 67 -13.40 13.41 21.51
C GLN A 67 -12.62 14.59 20.95
N LEU A 68 -13.28 15.53 20.25
CA LEU A 68 -12.63 16.72 19.68
C LEU A 68 -12.08 17.69 20.74
N GLN A 69 -12.47 17.53 21.99
CA GLN A 69 -11.95 18.26 23.14
C GLN A 69 -10.86 17.47 23.91
N GLY A 70 -10.53 16.24 23.49
CA GLY A 70 -9.63 15.34 24.22
C GLY A 70 -10.25 14.70 25.47
N LYS A 71 -11.57 14.81 25.65
CA LYS A 71 -12.34 14.28 26.78
C LYS A 71 -12.72 12.81 26.54
N HIS A 72 -11.74 11.90 26.70
CA HIS A 72 -11.90 10.49 26.35
C HIS A 72 -12.85 9.72 27.29
N ASP A 73 -12.83 10.03 28.59
CA ASP A 73 -13.70 9.38 29.58
C ASP A 73 -15.17 9.73 29.34
N GLU A 74 -15.45 10.99 29.02
CA GLU A 74 -16.78 11.49 28.66
C GLU A 74 -17.26 10.86 27.35
N ARG A 75 -16.39 10.77 26.33
CA ARG A 75 -16.69 10.04 25.09
C ARG A 75 -17.14 8.61 25.40
N ASP A 76 -16.37 7.88 26.18
CA ASP A 76 -16.67 6.48 26.49
C ASP A 76 -17.95 6.34 27.31
N SER A 77 -18.20 7.28 28.23
CA SER A 77 -19.48 7.39 28.95
C SER A 77 -20.67 7.60 28.00
N TYR A 78 -20.54 8.50 27.01
CA TYR A 78 -21.60 8.73 26.03
C TYR A 78 -21.82 7.53 25.10
N LEU A 79 -20.77 6.84 24.67
CA LEU A 79 -20.91 5.61 23.88
C LEU A 79 -21.62 4.50 24.69
N LYS A 80 -21.33 4.38 25.99
CA LYS A 80 -22.05 3.48 26.88
C LYS A 80 -23.52 3.88 27.03
N ALA A 81 -23.81 5.16 27.25
CA ALA A 81 -25.18 5.67 27.33
C ALA A 81 -25.96 5.46 26.02
N ALA A 82 -25.30 5.56 24.86
CA ALA A 82 -25.87 5.23 23.56
C ALA A 82 -26.27 3.75 23.48
N HIS A 83 -25.42 2.85 23.98
CA HIS A 83 -25.70 1.41 24.01
C HIS A 83 -26.85 1.07 24.97
N GLU A 84 -26.88 1.67 26.15
CA GLU A 84 -27.99 1.50 27.12
C GLU A 84 -29.32 2.00 26.56
N ALA A 85 -29.31 3.11 25.81
CA ALA A 85 -30.52 3.68 25.23
C ALA A 85 -31.06 2.89 24.02
N ARG A 86 -30.17 2.27 23.23
CA ARG A 86 -30.49 1.52 22.01
C ARG A 86 -29.51 0.35 21.81
N PRO A 87 -29.66 -0.77 22.55
CA PRO A 87 -28.76 -1.92 22.41
C PRO A 87 -28.77 -2.50 21.00
N GLU A 88 -29.90 -2.42 20.29
CA GLU A 88 -30.04 -2.90 18.90
C GLU A 88 -29.21 -2.10 17.89
N ALA A 89 -28.68 -0.93 18.27
CA ALA A 89 -27.84 -0.07 17.43
C ALA A 89 -26.34 -0.34 17.57
N GLU A 90 -25.95 -1.52 18.10
CA GLU A 90 -24.56 -1.92 18.34
C GLU A 90 -23.62 -1.61 17.16
N MET A 91 -24.04 -1.90 15.93
CA MET A 91 -23.25 -1.62 14.73
C MET A 91 -22.93 -0.13 14.55
N ALA A 92 -23.90 0.77 14.75
CA ALA A 92 -23.71 2.21 14.57
C ALA A 92 -22.82 2.81 15.67
N ILE A 93 -22.99 2.32 16.89
CA ILE A 93 -22.19 2.73 18.06
C ILE A 93 -20.74 2.29 17.87
N GLY A 94 -20.51 1.01 17.55
CA GLY A 94 -19.17 0.49 17.35
C GLY A 94 -18.45 1.12 16.16
N VAL A 95 -19.14 1.38 15.04
CA VAL A 95 -18.55 2.12 13.91
C VAL A 95 -18.10 3.50 14.37
N THR A 96 -18.96 4.23 15.10
CA THR A 96 -18.61 5.57 15.61
C THR A 96 -17.41 5.49 16.56
N GLN A 97 -17.39 4.51 17.47
CA GLN A 97 -16.26 4.27 18.36
C GLN A 97 -14.95 4.03 17.58
N ALA A 98 -14.97 3.15 16.59
CA ALA A 98 -13.81 2.84 15.76
C ALA A 98 -13.30 4.05 14.98
N GLU A 99 -14.20 4.87 14.41
CA GLU A 99 -13.85 6.12 13.73
C GLU A 99 -13.18 7.11 14.66
N LEU A 100 -13.69 7.27 15.89
CA LEU A 100 -13.13 8.19 16.88
C LEU A 100 -11.74 7.75 17.33
N GLN A 101 -11.56 6.46 17.60
CA GLN A 101 -10.27 5.87 17.93
C GLN A 101 -9.26 6.07 16.80
N LEU A 102 -9.65 5.77 15.56
CA LEU A 102 -8.78 5.94 14.39
C LEU A 102 -8.37 7.40 14.21
N ALA A 103 -9.31 8.34 14.33
CA ALA A 103 -9.03 9.77 14.22
C ALA A 103 -7.98 10.29 15.23
N HIS A 104 -7.75 9.55 16.33
CA HIS A 104 -6.80 9.90 17.38
C HIS A 104 -5.64 8.92 17.49
N GLN A 105 -5.34 8.18 16.41
CA GLN A 105 -4.21 7.24 16.36
C GLN A 105 -4.28 6.12 17.42
N GLN A 106 -5.48 5.82 17.94
CA GLN A 106 -5.75 4.68 18.81
C GLN A 106 -5.97 3.42 17.96
N LEU A 107 -4.94 3.04 17.19
CA LEU A 107 -5.04 2.05 16.12
C LEU A 107 -5.37 0.64 16.63
N GLU A 108 -4.77 0.21 17.73
CA GLU A 108 -5.04 -1.11 18.33
C GLU A 108 -6.46 -1.22 18.89
N GLN A 109 -6.94 -0.16 19.56
CA GLN A 109 -8.32 -0.12 20.05
C GLN A 109 -9.32 -0.12 18.89
N SER A 110 -9.05 0.66 17.83
CA SER A 110 -9.85 0.67 16.61
C SER A 110 -9.87 -0.72 15.94
N LEU A 111 -8.72 -1.40 15.88
CA LEU A 111 -8.64 -2.77 15.35
C LEU A 111 -9.49 -3.74 16.16
N ALA A 112 -9.43 -3.69 17.49
CA ALA A 112 -10.23 -4.54 18.36
C ALA A 112 -11.74 -4.33 18.14
N THR A 113 -12.19 -3.07 18.15
CA THR A 113 -13.60 -2.71 17.88
C THR A 113 -14.03 -3.17 16.50
N LEU A 114 -13.24 -2.91 15.46
CA LEU A 114 -13.59 -3.29 14.08
C LEU A 114 -13.58 -4.81 13.86
N THR A 115 -12.73 -5.55 14.56
CA THR A 115 -12.69 -7.02 14.51
C THR A 115 -13.95 -7.62 15.12
N HIS A 116 -14.41 -7.08 16.25
CA HIS A 116 -15.71 -7.45 16.84
C HIS A 116 -16.87 -7.17 15.87
N LEU A 117 -16.91 -5.98 15.28
CA LEU A 117 -17.95 -5.62 14.29
C LEU A 117 -17.90 -6.49 13.03
N ARG A 118 -16.71 -6.94 12.61
CA ARG A 118 -16.57 -7.91 11.52
C ARG A 118 -17.13 -9.27 11.89
N GLY A 119 -17.07 -9.68 13.16
CA GLY A 119 -17.73 -10.88 13.66
C GLY A 119 -19.26 -10.81 13.56
N ILE A 120 -19.85 -9.65 13.87
CA ILE A 120 -21.30 -9.43 13.80
C ILE A 120 -21.77 -9.31 12.35
N ALA A 121 -21.09 -8.49 11.54
CA ALA A 121 -21.48 -8.18 10.17
C ALA A 121 -20.29 -8.32 9.20
N PRO A 122 -19.89 -9.56 8.82
CA PRO A 122 -18.68 -9.82 8.03
C PRO A 122 -18.62 -9.11 6.67
N ARG A 123 -19.79 -8.78 6.11
CA ARG A 123 -19.92 -8.15 4.79
C ARG A 123 -20.11 -6.63 4.86
N HIS A 124 -20.08 -6.02 6.05
CA HIS A 124 -20.34 -4.58 6.21
C HIS A 124 -19.26 -3.72 5.54
N ASN A 125 -19.62 -3.07 4.43
CA ASN A 125 -18.67 -2.39 3.53
C ASN A 125 -17.83 -1.31 4.23
N HIS A 126 -18.42 -0.54 5.14
CA HIS A 126 -17.70 0.52 5.83
C HIS A 126 -16.71 -0.03 6.87
N VAL A 127 -17.03 -1.15 7.52
CA VAL A 127 -16.11 -1.82 8.48
C VAL A 127 -14.91 -2.37 7.72
N LEU A 128 -15.12 -2.96 6.54
CA LEU A 128 -14.02 -3.42 5.69
C LEU A 128 -13.10 -2.27 5.27
N ARG A 129 -13.63 -1.08 4.95
CA ARG A 129 -12.81 0.09 4.64
C ARG A 129 -11.97 0.56 5.84
N LEU A 130 -12.59 0.63 7.02
CA LEU A 130 -11.89 1.04 8.24
C LEU A 130 -10.82 0.00 8.62
N LEU A 131 -11.10 -1.29 8.53
CA LEU A 131 -10.11 -2.35 8.75
C LEU A 131 -8.93 -2.25 7.79
N ALA A 132 -9.19 -2.04 6.50
CA ALA A 132 -8.11 -1.87 5.52
C ALA A 132 -7.22 -0.67 5.87
N ARG A 133 -7.81 0.43 6.35
CA ARG A 133 -7.07 1.60 6.81
C ARG A 133 -6.25 1.30 8.07
N VAL A 134 -6.85 0.66 9.07
CA VAL A 134 -6.17 0.33 10.33
C VAL A 134 -5.02 -0.67 10.10
N TYR A 135 -5.22 -1.74 9.33
CA TYR A 135 -4.14 -2.66 8.97
C TYR A 135 -3.01 -1.97 8.20
N PHE A 136 -3.34 -1.00 7.34
CA PHE A 136 -2.35 -0.25 6.60
C PHE A 136 -1.53 0.69 7.51
N GLU A 137 -2.17 1.38 8.45
CA GLU A 137 -1.49 2.26 9.41
C GLU A 137 -0.67 1.49 10.45
N LEU A 138 -1.08 0.27 10.81
CA LEU A 138 -0.35 -0.65 11.69
C LEU A 138 0.75 -1.46 10.98
N GLU A 139 0.88 -1.34 9.67
CA GLU A 139 1.76 -2.19 8.85
C GLU A 139 1.49 -3.71 9.00
N ASP A 140 0.26 -4.08 9.35
CA ASP A 140 -0.17 -5.48 9.36
C ASP A 140 -0.46 -5.94 7.92
N TRP A 141 0.63 -6.17 7.18
CA TRP A 141 0.59 -6.53 5.77
C TRP A 141 -0.09 -7.87 5.53
N GLN A 142 0.04 -8.84 6.46
CA GLN A 142 -0.58 -10.15 6.30
C GLN A 142 -2.10 -10.05 6.32
N SER A 143 -2.68 -9.36 7.31
CA SER A 143 -4.13 -9.16 7.39
C SER A 143 -4.66 -8.30 6.25
N LEU A 144 -3.89 -7.27 5.86
CA LEU A 144 -4.28 -6.39 4.77
C LEU A 144 -4.31 -7.12 3.41
N VAL A 145 -3.29 -7.92 3.10
CA VAL A 145 -3.23 -8.70 1.86
C VAL A 145 -4.40 -9.69 1.74
N GLU A 146 -4.84 -10.27 2.86
CA GLU A 146 -6.02 -11.15 2.88
C GLU A 146 -7.34 -10.38 2.65
N LEU A 147 -7.41 -9.11 3.08
CA LEU A 147 -8.60 -8.27 2.96
C LEU A 147 -8.73 -7.59 1.58
N LEU A 148 -7.60 -7.23 0.95
CA LEU A 148 -7.56 -6.46 -0.30
C LEU A 148 -8.40 -7.05 -1.46
N PRO A 149 -8.48 -8.38 -1.69
CA PRO A 149 -9.33 -8.95 -2.72
C PRO A 149 -10.82 -8.59 -2.55
N ASP A 150 -11.32 -8.57 -1.31
CA ASP A 150 -12.70 -8.17 -1.00
C ASP A 150 -12.92 -6.67 -1.23
N ILE A 151 -11.94 -5.84 -0.84
CA ILE A 151 -11.96 -4.38 -1.09
C ILE A 151 -12.07 -4.09 -2.58
N ARG A 152 -11.24 -4.76 -3.40
CA ARG A 152 -11.23 -4.62 -4.86
C ARG A 152 -12.53 -5.11 -5.48
N LYS A 153 -12.98 -6.32 -5.14
CA LYS A 153 -14.21 -6.92 -5.69
C LYS A 153 -15.44 -6.04 -5.43
N LYS A 154 -15.52 -5.44 -4.24
CA LYS A 154 -16.61 -4.56 -3.83
C LYS A 154 -16.42 -3.09 -4.22
N LYS A 155 -15.29 -2.73 -4.85
CA LYS A 155 -14.95 -1.35 -5.25
C LYS A 155 -15.07 -0.34 -4.10
N LEU A 156 -14.56 -0.72 -2.92
CA LEU A 156 -14.76 0.08 -1.70
C LEU A 156 -13.84 1.30 -1.62
N LEU A 157 -12.75 1.33 -2.38
CA LEU A 157 -11.79 2.43 -2.43
C LEU A 157 -11.66 2.94 -3.87
N ASN A 158 -11.22 4.19 -4.01
CA ASN A 158 -10.80 4.73 -5.30
C ASN A 158 -9.64 3.90 -5.86
N GLU A 159 -9.62 3.66 -7.17
CA GLU A 159 -8.60 2.82 -7.82
C GLU A 159 -7.17 3.30 -7.57
N SER A 160 -6.94 4.62 -7.51
CA SER A 160 -5.60 5.18 -7.23
C SER A 160 -5.13 4.88 -5.80
N ILE A 161 -6.02 5.07 -4.82
CA ILE A 161 -5.76 4.77 -3.40
C ILE A 161 -5.55 3.28 -3.22
N LEU A 162 -6.40 2.45 -3.84
CA LEU A 162 -6.29 1.00 -3.78
C LEU A 162 -4.97 0.51 -4.36
N LYS A 163 -4.56 0.99 -5.54
CA LYS A 163 -3.27 0.60 -6.15
C LYS A 163 -2.07 1.00 -5.29
N ASN A 164 -2.09 2.20 -4.68
CA ASN A 164 -1.03 2.60 -3.77
C ASN A 164 -0.95 1.69 -2.53
N MET A 165 -2.12 1.41 -1.93
CA MET A 165 -2.25 0.52 -0.80
C MET A 165 -1.77 -0.89 -1.13
N GLU A 166 -2.22 -1.47 -2.25
CA GLU A 166 -1.78 -2.78 -2.74
C GLU A 166 -0.27 -2.83 -2.95
N GLY A 167 0.31 -1.85 -3.66
CA GLY A 167 1.75 -1.82 -3.95
C GLY A 167 2.61 -1.81 -2.67
N LYS A 168 2.25 -0.97 -1.69
CA LYS A 168 2.93 -0.94 -0.38
C LYS A 168 2.72 -2.23 0.40
N SER A 169 1.49 -2.73 0.45
CA SER A 169 1.13 -3.93 1.22
C SER A 169 1.84 -5.16 0.69
N TYR A 170 1.88 -5.36 -0.63
CA TYR A 170 2.57 -6.50 -1.24
C TYR A 170 4.08 -6.44 -1.01
N ARG A 171 4.70 -5.26 -1.10
CA ARG A 171 6.12 -5.10 -0.78
C ARG A 171 6.41 -5.41 0.69
N GLY A 172 5.64 -4.84 1.62
CA GLY A 172 5.77 -5.11 3.05
C GLY A 172 5.56 -6.59 3.37
N PHE A 173 4.57 -7.21 2.74
CA PHE A 173 4.27 -8.64 2.88
C PHE A 173 5.41 -9.55 2.40
N LEU A 174 6.02 -9.23 1.26
CA LEU A 174 7.20 -9.96 0.76
C LEU A 174 8.44 -9.70 1.63
N ALA A 175 8.61 -8.47 2.14
CA ALA A 175 9.74 -8.09 2.99
C ALA A 175 9.80 -8.92 4.29
N ALA A 176 8.64 -9.24 4.87
CA ALA A 176 8.53 -10.09 6.05
C ALA A 176 9.07 -11.52 5.83
N ALA A 177 9.14 -11.99 4.58
CA ALA A 177 9.68 -13.29 4.21
C ALA A 177 11.16 -13.26 3.80
N LYS A 178 11.83 -12.10 3.89
CA LYS A 178 13.23 -11.94 3.49
C LYS A 178 14.15 -12.94 4.20
N GLY A 179 15.04 -13.57 3.45
CA GLY A 179 15.99 -14.56 3.98
C GLY A 179 15.44 -15.99 4.10
N ASN A 180 14.14 -16.19 3.92
CA ASN A 180 13.52 -17.52 3.88
C ASN A 180 12.83 -17.75 2.52
N GLN A 181 13.49 -18.50 1.64
CA GLN A 181 13.02 -18.75 0.27
C GLN A 181 11.64 -19.42 0.23
N GLN A 182 11.38 -20.39 1.10
CA GLN A 182 10.08 -21.08 1.13
C GLN A 182 8.96 -20.16 1.60
N ALA A 183 9.23 -19.30 2.59
CA ALA A 183 8.27 -18.30 3.03
C ALA A 183 8.01 -17.26 1.93
N LEU A 184 9.05 -16.86 1.20
CA LEU A 184 8.94 -15.88 0.12
C LEU A 184 8.11 -16.41 -1.05
N GLU A 185 8.29 -17.66 -1.44
CA GLU A 185 7.48 -18.32 -2.48
C GLU A 185 6.00 -18.45 -2.05
N LYS A 186 5.75 -18.80 -0.79
CA LYS A 186 4.39 -18.83 -0.22
C LYS A 186 3.75 -17.43 -0.21
N ALA A 187 4.52 -16.41 0.16
CA ALA A 187 4.05 -15.03 0.17
C ALA A 187 3.72 -14.54 -1.25
N TRP A 188 4.58 -14.83 -2.23
CA TRP A 188 4.33 -14.52 -3.64
C TRP A 188 3.06 -15.20 -4.17
N ALA A 189 2.85 -16.49 -3.85
CA ALA A 189 1.68 -17.24 -4.27
C ALA A 189 0.35 -16.68 -3.73
N LYS A 190 0.37 -15.99 -2.57
CA LYS A 190 -0.81 -15.32 -1.99
C LYS A 190 -1.17 -14.02 -2.70
N ILE A 191 -0.23 -13.37 -3.38
CA ILE A 191 -0.47 -12.12 -4.10
C ILE A 191 -1.36 -12.41 -5.33
N PRO A 192 -2.40 -11.61 -5.62
CA PRO A 192 -3.26 -11.82 -6.78
C PRO A 192 -2.46 -11.85 -8.10
N LYS A 193 -2.84 -12.74 -9.03
CA LYS A 193 -2.17 -12.89 -10.33
C LYS A 193 -2.05 -11.57 -11.12
N ALA A 194 -3.04 -10.69 -10.99
CA ALA A 194 -3.03 -9.39 -11.65
C ALA A 194 -1.95 -8.43 -11.12
N ALA A 195 -1.55 -8.57 -9.85
CA ALA A 195 -0.45 -7.81 -9.27
C ALA A 195 0.91 -8.47 -9.55
N GLN A 196 0.94 -9.80 -9.76
CA GLN A 196 2.15 -10.54 -10.12
C GLN A 196 2.70 -10.21 -11.53
N THR A 197 1.99 -9.39 -12.32
CA THR A 197 2.47 -8.89 -13.62
C THR A 197 3.11 -7.50 -13.53
N ASP A 198 3.02 -6.84 -12.37
CA ASP A 198 3.64 -5.54 -12.14
C ASP A 198 5.17 -5.66 -12.09
N ALA A 199 5.85 -4.97 -13.00
CA ALA A 199 7.30 -5.06 -13.14
C ALA A 199 8.05 -4.65 -11.87
N GLU A 200 7.57 -3.64 -11.14
CA GLU A 200 8.24 -3.21 -9.90
C GLU A 200 8.12 -4.25 -8.80
N LEU A 201 6.95 -4.86 -8.65
CA LEU A 201 6.73 -5.92 -7.68
C LEU A 201 7.55 -7.18 -8.02
N ILE A 202 7.64 -7.55 -9.30
CA ILE A 202 8.49 -8.66 -9.76
C ILE A 202 9.96 -8.38 -9.45
N LEU A 203 10.47 -7.19 -9.77
CA LEU A 203 11.85 -6.81 -9.48
C LEU A 203 12.14 -6.84 -7.97
N TYR A 204 11.17 -6.37 -7.16
CA TYR A 204 11.27 -6.44 -5.70
C TYR A 204 11.34 -7.88 -5.20
N TYR A 205 10.49 -8.77 -5.72
CA TYR A 205 10.52 -10.20 -5.42
C TYR A 205 11.86 -10.85 -5.81
N ILE A 206 12.37 -10.57 -7.02
CA ILE A 206 13.68 -11.06 -7.48
C ILE A 206 14.80 -10.59 -6.56
N LYS A 207 14.77 -9.31 -6.13
CA LYS A 207 15.76 -8.75 -5.19
C LYS A 207 15.76 -9.47 -3.85
N LEU A 208 14.60 -9.90 -3.36
CA LEU A 208 14.47 -10.65 -2.10
C LEU A 208 14.85 -12.13 -2.25
N SER A 209 14.72 -12.70 -3.46
CA SER A 209 15.15 -14.06 -3.73
C SER A 209 16.67 -14.19 -3.62
N ASN A 210 17.15 -15.17 -2.85
CA ASN A 210 18.58 -15.34 -2.61
C ASN A 210 19.31 -15.68 -3.91
N ARG A 211 20.28 -14.86 -4.35
CA ARG A 211 21.09 -15.09 -5.56
C ARG A 211 21.74 -16.48 -5.66
N ALA A 212 22.00 -17.13 -4.52
CA ALA A 212 22.56 -18.49 -4.46
C ALA A 212 21.51 -19.60 -4.73
N SER A 213 20.23 -19.32 -4.50
CA SER A 213 19.08 -20.21 -4.76
C SER A 213 18.29 -19.79 -6.01
N SER A 214 18.62 -18.65 -6.62
CA SER A 214 17.95 -18.04 -7.76
C SER A 214 18.05 -18.82 -9.08
N ASN A 215 18.62 -20.03 -9.11
CA ASN A 215 18.51 -20.92 -10.28
C ASN A 215 17.11 -21.56 -10.41
N SER A 216 16.12 -21.10 -9.64
CA SER A 216 14.74 -21.56 -9.73
C SER A 216 14.15 -21.19 -11.09
N SER A 217 13.84 -22.21 -11.89
CA SER A 217 13.19 -22.09 -13.21
C SER A 217 11.89 -21.27 -13.16
N ASN A 218 11.24 -21.20 -12.00
CA ASN A 218 10.02 -20.42 -11.80
C ASN A 218 10.26 -18.91 -11.91
N VAL A 219 11.40 -18.40 -11.41
CA VAL A 219 11.74 -16.97 -11.48
C VAL A 219 12.07 -16.56 -12.91
N GLU A 220 12.82 -17.41 -13.62
CA GLU A 220 13.12 -17.20 -15.04
C GLU A 220 11.83 -17.08 -15.87
N GLN A 221 10.91 -18.05 -15.69
CA GLN A 221 9.63 -18.04 -16.38
C GLN A 221 8.76 -16.84 -16.01
N LEU A 222 8.83 -16.36 -14.76
CA LEU A 222 8.11 -15.17 -14.34
C LEU A 222 8.59 -13.93 -15.10
N ILE A 223 9.91 -13.74 -15.20
CA ILE A 223 10.49 -12.61 -15.94
C ILE A 223 10.11 -12.68 -17.42
N ILE A 224 10.27 -13.85 -18.05
CA ILE A 224 9.92 -14.05 -19.47
C ILE A 224 8.44 -13.72 -19.72
N LYS A 225 7.52 -14.32 -18.95
CA LYS A 225 6.09 -14.07 -19.11
C LYS A 225 5.70 -12.60 -18.92
N SER A 226 6.40 -11.90 -18.02
CA SER A 226 6.16 -10.47 -17.80
C SER A 226 6.65 -9.64 -18.99
N LEU A 227 7.85 -9.91 -19.50
CA LEU A 227 8.40 -9.24 -20.68
C LEU A 227 7.56 -9.47 -21.93
N ASP A 228 7.06 -10.69 -22.13
CA ASP A 228 6.19 -11.03 -23.28
C ASP A 228 4.82 -10.31 -23.19
N GLN A 229 4.35 -9.94 -21.99
CA GLN A 229 3.12 -9.17 -21.81
C GLN A 229 3.34 -7.66 -21.94
N LYS A 230 4.39 -7.15 -21.29
CA LYS A 230 4.74 -5.74 -21.28
C LYS A 230 6.25 -5.60 -21.11
N TRP A 231 6.90 -5.12 -22.16
CA TRP A 231 8.32 -4.84 -22.15
C TRP A 231 8.68 -3.83 -21.06
N ASP A 232 9.69 -4.15 -20.26
CA ASP A 232 10.28 -3.27 -19.24
C ASP A 232 11.79 -3.50 -19.19
N ASN A 233 12.56 -2.46 -19.52
CA ASN A 233 14.03 -2.53 -19.59
C ASN A 233 14.66 -2.99 -18.26
N ARG A 234 14.04 -2.69 -17.11
CA ARG A 234 14.54 -3.11 -15.80
C ARG A 234 14.43 -4.63 -15.62
N LEU A 235 13.37 -5.24 -16.16
CA LEU A 235 13.21 -6.70 -16.17
C LEU A 235 14.19 -7.38 -17.14
N VAL A 236 14.48 -6.75 -18.27
CA VAL A 236 15.52 -7.23 -19.21
C VAL A 236 16.88 -7.23 -18.52
N GLU A 237 17.21 -6.17 -17.79
CA GLU A 237 18.45 -6.11 -17.03
C GLU A 237 18.53 -7.21 -15.97
N ALA A 238 17.44 -7.40 -15.19
CA ALA A 238 17.34 -8.47 -14.21
C ALA A 238 17.51 -9.86 -14.86
N TYR A 239 16.94 -10.06 -16.05
CA TYR A 239 17.08 -11.29 -16.81
C TYR A 239 18.52 -11.52 -17.31
N GLY A 240 19.22 -10.48 -17.76
CA GLY A 240 20.63 -10.58 -18.16
C GLY A 240 21.56 -11.00 -17.02
N LEU A 241 21.23 -10.58 -15.79
CA LEU A 241 21.92 -10.98 -14.55
C LEU A 241 21.49 -12.36 -14.04
N PHE A 242 20.29 -12.83 -14.40
CA PHE A 242 19.76 -14.11 -13.99
C PHE A 242 20.59 -15.27 -14.55
N LYS A 243 21.06 -16.15 -13.65
CA LYS A 243 21.87 -17.32 -13.99
C LYS A 243 21.00 -18.54 -14.27
N ALA A 244 20.57 -18.70 -15.51
CA ALA A 244 19.85 -19.91 -15.93
C ALA A 244 20.72 -21.16 -15.82
N ILE A 245 20.06 -22.33 -15.70
CA ILE A 245 20.71 -23.64 -15.66
C ILE A 245 21.48 -23.91 -16.97
N ASP A 246 20.88 -23.56 -18.11
CA ASP A 246 21.51 -23.65 -19.43
C ASP A 246 21.64 -22.23 -20.06
N PRO A 247 22.85 -21.64 -20.04
CA PRO A 247 23.11 -20.35 -20.67
C PRO A 247 22.84 -20.31 -22.17
N ASN A 248 22.97 -21.43 -22.89
CA ASN A 248 22.71 -21.47 -24.33
C ASN A 248 21.22 -21.39 -24.63
N GLU A 249 20.40 -22.09 -23.84
CA GLU A 249 18.93 -21.96 -23.94
C GLU A 249 18.46 -20.56 -23.56
N GLN A 250 19.04 -19.98 -22.49
CA GLN A 250 18.77 -18.59 -22.12
C GLN A 250 19.11 -17.64 -23.28
N LEU A 251 20.27 -17.83 -23.92
CA LEU A 251 20.69 -17.02 -25.08
C LEU A 251 19.71 -17.14 -26.24
N ARG A 252 19.37 -18.36 -26.66
CA ARG A 252 18.44 -18.60 -27.77
C ARG A 252 17.08 -17.93 -27.56
N ARG A 253 16.59 -17.91 -26.32
CA ARG A 253 15.34 -17.22 -25.99
C ARG A 253 15.49 -15.71 -26.04
N THR A 254 16.56 -15.19 -25.45
CA THR A 254 16.86 -13.75 -25.42
C THR A 254 17.05 -13.18 -26.83
N GLU A 255 17.72 -13.93 -27.72
CA GLU A 255 17.94 -13.53 -29.12
C GLU A 255 16.62 -13.38 -29.89
N LYS A 256 15.53 -14.07 -29.50
CA LYS A 256 14.21 -13.87 -30.14
C LYS A 256 13.68 -12.45 -29.96
N TRP A 257 13.95 -11.82 -28.82
CA TRP A 257 13.51 -10.45 -28.56
C TRP A 257 14.23 -9.41 -29.42
N LEU A 258 15.34 -9.77 -30.11
CA LEU A 258 15.98 -8.87 -31.08
C LEU A 258 15.08 -8.55 -32.27
N GLY A 259 14.07 -9.38 -32.58
CA GLY A 259 13.13 -9.09 -33.66
C GLY A 259 12.43 -7.74 -33.48
N ASP A 260 11.95 -7.48 -32.27
CA ASP A 260 11.21 -6.25 -31.93
C ASP A 260 12.10 -5.19 -31.27
N TYR A 261 13.20 -5.59 -30.62
CA TYR A 261 14.03 -4.74 -29.77
C TYR A 261 15.52 -4.73 -30.16
N ALA A 262 15.83 -4.87 -31.46
CA ALA A 262 17.21 -4.95 -31.99
C ALA A 262 18.15 -3.83 -31.51
N LYS A 263 17.63 -2.62 -31.31
CA LYS A 263 18.37 -1.42 -30.89
C LYS A 263 18.15 -1.06 -29.41
N ASN A 264 17.67 -2.00 -28.59
CA ASN A 264 17.51 -1.75 -27.16
C ASN A 264 18.83 -2.03 -26.42
N GLU A 265 19.41 -1.00 -25.82
CA GLU A 265 20.70 -1.05 -25.14
C GLU A 265 20.71 -2.04 -23.96
N ASN A 266 19.59 -2.17 -23.24
CA ASN A 266 19.43 -3.08 -22.10
C ASN A 266 19.37 -4.54 -22.55
N LEU A 267 18.69 -4.82 -23.67
CA LEU A 267 18.65 -6.14 -24.28
C LEU A 267 20.03 -6.55 -24.79
N LEU A 268 20.74 -5.64 -25.47
CA LEU A 268 22.09 -5.89 -25.97
C LEU A 268 23.08 -6.15 -24.82
N LEU A 269 22.97 -5.40 -23.72
CA LEU A 269 23.73 -5.65 -22.49
C LEU A 269 23.41 -7.03 -21.88
N ALA A 270 22.12 -7.39 -21.81
CA ALA A 270 21.69 -8.68 -21.30
C ALA A 270 22.25 -9.84 -22.15
N LEU A 271 22.17 -9.73 -23.48
CA LEU A 271 22.75 -10.68 -24.43
C LEU A 271 24.26 -10.81 -24.24
N GLY A 272 24.98 -9.69 -24.12
CA GLY A 272 26.41 -9.70 -23.82
C GLY A 272 26.75 -10.49 -22.56
N ARG A 273 26.05 -10.24 -21.45
CA ARG A 273 26.22 -10.97 -20.17
C ARG A 273 25.93 -12.47 -20.31
N ILE A 274 24.91 -12.85 -21.09
CA ILE A 274 24.55 -14.25 -21.33
C ILE A 274 25.61 -14.92 -22.20
N CYS A 275 26.08 -14.28 -23.28
CA CYS A 275 27.13 -14.80 -24.15
C CYS A 275 28.43 -15.05 -23.38
N ILE A 276 28.81 -14.17 -22.44
CA ILE A 276 29.96 -14.39 -21.53
C ILE A 276 29.76 -15.70 -20.74
N ARG A 277 28.58 -15.92 -20.16
CA ARG A 277 28.28 -17.16 -19.42
C ARG A 277 28.26 -18.41 -20.31
N ALA A 278 27.81 -18.27 -21.54
CA ALA A 278 27.85 -19.30 -22.57
C ALA A 278 29.25 -19.49 -23.20
N ARG A 279 30.26 -18.70 -22.78
CA ARG A 279 31.64 -18.70 -23.32
C ARG A 279 31.74 -18.36 -24.81
N LEU A 280 30.81 -17.53 -25.30
CA LEU A 280 30.76 -17.03 -26.68
C LEU A 280 31.35 -15.60 -26.75
N TRP A 281 32.67 -15.50 -26.56
CA TRP A 281 33.35 -14.22 -26.35
C TRP A 281 33.19 -13.21 -27.49
N GLY A 282 33.33 -13.65 -28.75
CA GLY A 282 33.17 -12.77 -29.91
C GLY A 282 31.75 -12.19 -30.01
N LYS A 283 30.72 -13.03 -29.84
CA LYS A 283 29.32 -12.57 -29.78
C LYS A 283 29.10 -11.61 -28.61
N ALA A 284 29.66 -11.92 -27.43
CA ALA A 284 29.54 -11.06 -26.26
C ALA A 284 30.11 -9.67 -26.54
N GLN A 285 31.32 -9.60 -27.12
CA GLN A 285 31.94 -8.34 -27.50
C GLN A 285 31.06 -7.56 -28.48
N SER A 286 30.58 -8.19 -29.56
CA SER A 286 29.72 -7.53 -30.55
C SER A 286 28.44 -6.96 -29.95
N TYR A 287 27.74 -7.71 -29.08
CA TYR A 287 26.53 -7.22 -28.42
C TYR A 287 26.82 -6.06 -27.45
N LEU A 288 27.93 -6.11 -26.70
CA LEU A 288 28.29 -5.06 -25.76
C LEU A 288 28.74 -3.77 -26.47
N GLU A 289 29.52 -3.89 -27.55
CA GLU A 289 29.88 -2.76 -28.40
C GLU A 289 28.63 -2.14 -29.05
N ALA A 290 27.70 -2.97 -29.53
CA ALA A 290 26.42 -2.50 -30.05
C ALA A 290 25.58 -1.78 -28.97
N SER A 291 25.51 -2.32 -27.75
CA SER A 291 24.85 -1.65 -26.61
C SER A 291 25.43 -0.26 -26.37
N ILE A 292 26.76 -0.15 -26.26
CA ILE A 292 27.47 1.12 -26.07
C ILE A 292 27.27 2.08 -27.25
N GLY A 293 27.16 1.55 -28.48
CA GLY A 293 26.92 2.33 -29.69
C GLY A 293 25.50 2.89 -29.79
N VAL A 294 24.50 2.19 -29.24
CA VAL A 294 23.12 2.70 -29.12
C VAL A 294 23.05 3.77 -28.03
N ASN A 295 23.42 3.40 -26.80
CA ASN A 295 23.48 4.31 -25.67
C ASN A 295 24.58 3.86 -24.72
N ALA A 296 25.53 4.75 -24.46
CA ALA A 296 26.68 4.41 -23.63
C ALA A 296 26.27 4.32 -22.16
N MET A 297 26.12 3.10 -21.66
CA MET A 297 25.87 2.83 -20.24
C MET A 297 27.15 2.43 -19.52
N ALA A 298 27.35 2.91 -18.29
CA ALA A 298 28.47 2.51 -17.45
C ALA A 298 28.52 0.99 -17.24
N ALA A 299 27.36 0.35 -17.07
CA ALA A 299 27.22 -1.09 -16.94
C ALA A 299 27.72 -1.86 -18.19
N SER A 300 27.42 -1.38 -19.41
CA SER A 300 27.90 -2.01 -20.65
C SER A 300 29.41 -1.86 -20.81
N CYS A 301 29.96 -0.68 -20.48
CA CYS A 301 31.40 -0.43 -20.48
C CYS A 301 32.13 -1.36 -19.49
N LEU A 302 31.59 -1.51 -18.27
CA LEU A 302 32.18 -2.37 -17.24
C LEU A 302 32.22 -3.84 -17.68
N VAL A 303 31.11 -4.35 -18.24
CA VAL A 303 31.03 -5.75 -18.68
C VAL A 303 31.98 -6.01 -19.85
N LEU A 304 32.08 -5.08 -20.81
CA LEU A 304 33.01 -5.18 -21.93
C LEU A 304 34.47 -5.12 -21.48
N ALA A 305 34.81 -4.20 -20.57
CA ALA A 305 36.16 -4.07 -20.03
C ALA A 305 36.61 -5.37 -19.34
N LYS A 306 35.74 -6.00 -18.53
CA LYS A 306 36.01 -7.29 -17.90
C LYS A 306 36.21 -8.40 -18.92
N LEU A 307 35.38 -8.47 -19.96
CA LEU A 307 35.55 -9.45 -21.04
C LEU A 307 36.91 -9.30 -21.73
N LEU A 308 37.27 -8.07 -22.10
CA LEU A 308 38.52 -7.76 -22.80
C LEU A 308 39.75 -8.10 -21.94
N GLY A 309 39.76 -7.71 -20.67
CA GLY A 309 40.88 -7.97 -19.77
C GLY A 309 40.97 -9.44 -19.34
N ASP A 310 39.87 -10.00 -18.81
CA ASP A 310 39.91 -11.31 -18.14
C ASP A 310 39.99 -12.47 -19.14
N GLN A 311 39.35 -12.36 -20.32
CA GLN A 311 39.23 -13.47 -21.28
C GLN A 311 40.05 -13.26 -22.55
N LEU A 312 40.17 -12.02 -23.04
CA LEU A 312 40.84 -11.70 -24.30
C LEU A 312 42.26 -11.14 -24.14
N GLN A 313 42.69 -10.84 -22.90
CA GLN A 313 44.01 -10.27 -22.58
C GLN A 313 44.30 -8.92 -23.27
N GLU A 314 43.25 -8.17 -23.63
CA GLU A 314 43.33 -6.85 -24.27
C GLU A 314 43.28 -5.71 -23.23
N ASN A 315 44.28 -5.67 -22.34
CA ASN A 315 44.30 -4.81 -21.17
C ASN A 315 44.21 -3.30 -21.47
N ASP A 316 44.79 -2.85 -22.58
CA ASP A 316 44.75 -1.44 -22.98
C ASP A 316 43.33 -1.00 -23.35
N LYS A 317 42.62 -1.81 -24.14
CA LYS A 317 41.22 -1.54 -24.50
C LYS A 317 40.32 -1.66 -23.28
N ALA A 318 40.55 -2.66 -22.42
CA ALA A 318 39.81 -2.80 -21.16
C ALA A 318 39.92 -1.53 -20.31
N SER A 319 41.12 -0.97 -20.17
CA SER A 319 41.37 0.28 -19.42
C SER A 319 40.61 1.48 -19.98
N GLN A 320 40.52 1.60 -21.31
CA GLN A 320 39.74 2.66 -21.96
C GLN A 320 38.24 2.56 -21.62
N TYR A 321 37.68 1.35 -21.66
CA TYR A 321 36.27 1.13 -21.30
C TYR A 321 36.00 1.31 -19.81
N TYR A 322 36.92 0.91 -18.91
CA TYR A 322 36.81 1.24 -17.49
C TYR A 322 36.76 2.76 -17.26
N LYS A 323 37.65 3.52 -17.91
CA LYS A 323 37.67 4.98 -17.83
C LYS A 323 36.37 5.59 -18.35
N LYS A 324 35.89 5.14 -19.51
CA LYS A 324 34.63 5.59 -20.09
C LYS A 324 33.45 5.32 -19.16
N GLY A 325 33.37 4.11 -18.60
CA GLY A 325 32.32 3.74 -17.63
C GLY A 325 32.34 4.62 -16.38
N LEU A 326 33.52 4.91 -15.83
CA LEU A 326 33.66 5.81 -14.67
C LEU A 326 33.20 7.24 -14.99
N GLN A 327 33.57 7.76 -16.16
CA GLN A 327 33.12 9.09 -16.59
C GLN A 327 31.59 9.18 -16.69
N LEU A 328 30.94 8.14 -17.20
CA LEU A 328 29.48 8.07 -17.31
C LEU A 328 28.79 8.07 -15.93
N CYS A 329 29.31 7.30 -14.96
CA CYS A 329 28.79 7.33 -13.59
C CYS A 329 28.86 8.72 -12.96
N LEU A 330 29.99 9.42 -13.15
CA LEU A 330 30.17 10.76 -12.58
C LEU A 330 29.26 11.81 -13.22
N SER A 331 29.00 11.71 -14.53
CA SER A 331 28.04 12.61 -15.20
C SER A 331 26.60 12.36 -14.76
N GLU A 332 26.20 11.08 -14.59
CA GLU A 332 24.86 10.73 -14.10
C GLU A 332 24.62 11.27 -12.68
N GLU A 333 25.62 11.17 -11.79
CA GLU A 333 25.54 11.72 -10.43
C GLU A 333 25.38 13.25 -10.43
N ALA A 334 26.09 13.96 -11.31
CA ALA A 334 25.99 15.41 -11.44
C ALA A 334 24.59 15.86 -11.89
N GLU A 335 24.01 15.21 -12.91
CA GLU A 335 22.67 15.51 -13.41
C GLU A 335 21.57 15.24 -12.36
N ILE A 336 21.72 14.19 -11.54
CA ILE A 336 20.81 13.91 -10.43
C ILE A 336 20.91 15.00 -9.35
N SER A 337 22.12 15.47 -9.05
CA SER A 337 22.33 16.52 -8.06
C SER A 337 21.71 17.86 -8.49
N ASP A 338 21.86 18.26 -9.76
CA ASP A 338 21.30 19.51 -10.29
C ASP A 338 19.76 19.47 -10.36
N SER A 339 19.17 18.36 -10.79
CA SER A 339 17.70 18.21 -10.84
C SER A 339 17.04 18.20 -9.47
N SER A 340 17.75 17.76 -8.42
CA SER A 340 17.28 17.83 -7.04
C SER A 340 17.30 19.24 -6.45
N MET A 341 18.18 20.13 -6.95
CA MET A 341 18.26 21.54 -6.51
C MET A 341 17.23 22.45 -7.19
N THR A 342 16.75 22.11 -8.38
CA THR A 342 15.73 22.89 -9.10
C THR A 342 14.29 22.54 -8.71
N SER A 343 14.10 21.56 -7.83
CA SER A 343 12.78 21.03 -7.42
C SER A 343 12.35 21.42 -5.99
N GLY A 344 13.15 22.25 -5.31
CA GLY A 344 12.83 22.85 -4.00
C GLY A 344 12.66 24.35 -4.13
#